data_AF-A0A6D2HCD1-F1
#
_entry.id   AF-A0A6D2HCD1-F1
#
_cell.length_a   1.000
_cell.length_b   1.000
_cell.length_c   1.000
_cell.angle_alpha   90.00
_cell.angle_beta   90.00
_cell.angle_gamma   90.00
#
_symmetry.space_group_name_H-M   'P 1'
#
loop_
_entity.id
_entity.type
_entity.pdbx_description
1 polymer ?
#
loop_
_entity_poly.entity_id
_entity_poly.type
_entity_poly.pdbx_seq_one_letter_code
_entity_poly.pdbx_strand_id
1 'polypeptide(L)'
;MAGIKVFGHAASTSTRKVLLALYEKNLDFELVHVDILDGEHKKEPFLSRNPFGKVPAFEDGDLKMFESRAITQYIAHRYAEEGTNLLPADPKNTVDYAIMANGMEVEAHQFDPPASKLAWEQCIQAHVWLDHRRSRCCGRRG
;
A
#
# COMPACT_ATOMS: atom_id res chain seq x y z
N MET A 1 0.32 7.49 23.56
CA MET A 1 -0.48 7.36 22.34
C MET A 1 0.23 6.33 21.48
N ALA A 2 -0.43 5.24 21.12
CA ALA A 2 0.19 4.22 20.29
C ALA A 2 0.36 4.79 18.86
N GLY A 3 1.56 4.66 18.29
CA GLY A 3 1.91 5.26 17.01
C GLY A 3 1.37 4.48 15.81
N ILE A 4 1.32 5.14 14.64
CA ILE A 4 0.90 4.53 13.38
C ILE A 4 1.97 3.55 12.90
N LYS A 5 1.55 2.35 12.48
CA LYS A 5 2.43 1.34 11.88
C LYS A 5 1.90 0.85 10.55
N VAL A 6 2.79 0.77 9.57
CA VAL A 6 2.52 0.23 8.24
C VAL A 6 3.35 -1.03 8.07
N PHE A 7 2.71 -2.18 7.89
CA PHE A 7 3.38 -3.46 7.63
C PHE A 7 3.40 -3.70 6.13
N GLY A 8 4.57 -3.63 5.52
CA GLY A 8 4.70 -3.81 4.08
C GLY A 8 6.11 -3.64 3.56
N HIS A 9 6.21 -3.46 2.25
CA HIS A 9 7.49 -3.30 1.56
C HIS A 9 7.49 -1.99 0.78
N ALA A 10 8.55 -1.18 0.90
CA ALA A 10 8.63 0.14 0.26
C ALA A 10 8.54 0.09 -1.28
N ALA A 11 8.86 -1.04 -1.91
CA ALA A 11 8.69 -1.24 -3.35
C ALA A 11 7.27 -1.63 -3.78
N SER A 12 6.40 -2.04 -2.84
CA SER A 12 5.00 -2.39 -3.16
C SER A 12 4.22 -1.12 -3.50
N THR A 13 3.56 -1.10 -4.66
CA THR A 13 2.72 0.02 -5.11
C THR A 13 1.57 0.27 -4.12
N SER A 14 0.93 -0.77 -3.61
CA SER A 14 -0.13 -0.66 -2.61
C SER A 14 0.37 -0.09 -1.28
N THR A 15 1.58 -0.45 -0.85
CA THR A 15 2.20 0.13 0.36
C THR A 15 2.53 1.60 0.13
N ARG A 16 3.09 1.96 -1.04
CA ARG A 16 3.39 3.35 -1.41
C ARG A 16 2.16 4.26 -1.39
N LYS A 17 0.99 3.78 -1.79
CA LYS A 17 -0.26 4.56 -1.68
C LYS A 17 -0.55 5.01 -0.25
N VAL A 18 -0.39 4.11 0.72
CA VAL A 18 -0.57 4.43 2.15
C VAL A 18 0.52 5.37 2.64
N LEU A 19 1.78 5.11 2.30
CA LEU A 19 2.90 5.97 2.69
C LEU A 19 2.73 7.39 2.15
N LEU A 20 2.28 7.55 0.90
CA LEU A 20 2.02 8.86 0.32
C LEU A 20 0.95 9.62 1.11
N ALA A 21 -0.15 8.98 1.48
CA ALA A 21 -1.19 9.62 2.30
C ALA A 21 -0.66 10.05 3.68
N LEU A 22 0.20 9.23 4.32
CA LEU A 22 0.82 9.59 5.60
C LEU A 22 1.79 10.78 5.46
N TYR A 23 2.58 10.81 4.38
CA TYR A 23 3.47 11.94 4.10
C TYR A 23 2.69 13.23 3.80
N GLU A 24 1.63 13.17 2.99
CA GLU A 24 0.75 14.32 2.70
C GLU A 24 0.09 14.86 3.97
N LYS A 25 -0.26 13.97 4.90
CA LYS A 25 -0.79 14.35 6.22
C LYS A 25 0.27 14.77 7.23
N ASN A 26 1.55 14.67 6.89
CA ASN A 26 2.68 14.95 7.78
C ASN A 26 2.58 14.20 9.12
N LEU A 27 2.18 12.92 9.05
CA LEU A 27 2.03 12.04 10.21
C LEU A 27 3.31 11.25 10.47
N ASP A 28 3.66 11.08 11.74
CA ASP A 28 4.73 10.17 12.16
C ASP A 28 4.24 8.72 12.09
N PHE A 29 5.01 7.85 11.42
CA PHE A 29 4.69 6.44 11.30
C PHE A 29 5.93 5.55 11.28
N GLU A 30 5.75 4.29 11.66
CA GLU A 30 6.75 3.23 11.54
C GLU A 30 6.43 2.33 10.34
N LEU A 31 7.34 2.25 9.36
CA LEU A 31 7.26 1.23 8.31
C LEU A 31 7.93 -0.06 8.78
N VAL A 32 7.11 -1.03 9.20
CA VAL A 32 7.55 -2.38 9.55
C VAL A 32 7.75 -3.16 8.26
N HIS A 33 9.00 -3.48 7.95
CA HIS A 33 9.36 -4.22 6.74
C HIS A 33 8.77 -5.64 6.77
N VAL A 34 8.17 -6.05 5.66
CA VAL A 34 7.71 -7.43 5.43
C VAL A 34 8.38 -7.96 4.17
N ASP A 35 9.14 -9.05 4.30
CA ASP A 35 9.83 -9.67 3.18
C ASP A 35 8.84 -10.43 2.29
N ILE A 36 8.56 -9.84 1.13
CA ILE A 36 7.65 -10.42 0.14
C ILE A 36 8.33 -11.57 -0.61
N LEU A 37 9.66 -11.52 -0.79
CA LEU A 37 10.42 -12.51 -1.54
C LEU A 37 10.57 -13.81 -0.74
N ASP A 38 10.78 -13.74 0.58
CA ASP A 38 10.77 -14.92 1.46
C ASP A 38 9.35 -15.41 1.84
N GLY A 39 8.32 -14.70 1.37
CA GLY A 39 6.94 -15.10 1.60
C GLY A 39 6.45 -14.84 3.04
N GLU A 40 7.07 -13.92 3.80
CA GLU A 40 6.63 -13.58 5.16
C GLU A 40 5.18 -13.10 5.20
N HIS A 41 4.75 -12.38 4.16
CA HIS A 41 3.37 -11.95 3.95
C HIS A 41 2.35 -13.11 3.84
N LYS A 42 2.80 -14.36 3.73
CA LYS A 42 1.97 -15.58 3.71
C LYS A 42 2.11 -16.42 4.99
N LYS A 43 2.85 -15.96 5.99
CA LYS A 43 3.12 -16.66 7.25
C LYS A 43 2.53 -15.87 8.42
N GLU A 44 2.35 -16.53 9.56
CA GLU A 44 2.15 -15.81 10.82
C GLU A 44 3.45 -15.10 11.24
N PRO A 45 3.37 -13.93 11.90
CA PRO A 45 2.17 -13.28 12.44
C PRO A 45 1.45 -12.36 11.44
N PHE A 46 1.85 -12.31 10.16
CA PHE A 46 1.30 -11.36 9.19
C PHE A 46 -0.13 -11.71 8.78
N LEU A 47 -0.45 -13.00 8.65
CA LEU A 47 -1.81 -13.45 8.31
C LEU A 47 -2.86 -13.00 9.33
N SER A 48 -2.51 -12.93 10.62
CA SER A 48 -3.38 -12.34 11.65
C SER A 48 -3.74 -10.86 11.42
N ARG A 49 -2.97 -10.13 10.59
CA ARG A 49 -3.22 -8.72 10.23
C ARG A 49 -3.94 -8.57 8.90
N ASN A 50 -3.53 -9.35 7.90
CA ASN A 50 -4.21 -9.45 6.62
C ASN A 50 -4.40 -10.93 6.24
N PRO A 51 -5.64 -11.47 6.34
CA PRO A 51 -5.91 -12.87 6.05
C PRO A 51 -5.69 -13.24 4.58
N PHE A 52 -5.67 -12.26 3.67
CA PHE A 52 -5.37 -12.50 2.24
C PHE A 52 -3.87 -12.63 1.96
N GLY A 53 -3.04 -12.38 2.98
CA GLY A 53 -1.59 -12.40 2.88
C GLY A 53 -1.09 -11.47 1.77
N LYS A 54 -1.54 -10.21 1.80
CA LYS A 54 -1.10 -9.15 0.89
C LYS A 54 -0.64 -7.96 1.72
N VAL A 55 0.35 -7.22 1.20
CA VAL A 55 0.75 -5.94 1.80
C VAL A 55 -0.02 -4.78 1.14
N PRO A 56 -0.31 -3.68 1.86
CA PRO A 56 0.03 -3.41 3.27
C PRO A 56 -1.01 -3.91 4.27
N ALA A 57 -0.59 -4.05 5.53
CA ALA A 57 -1.47 -3.97 6.70
C ALA A 57 -1.13 -2.71 7.51
N PHE A 58 -2.07 -2.23 8.32
CA PHE A 58 -2.00 -0.95 8.99
C PHE A 58 -2.50 -1.06 10.43
N GLU A 59 -1.81 -0.41 11.36
CA GLU A 59 -2.22 -0.30 12.75
C GLU A 59 -2.20 1.18 13.18
N ASP A 60 -3.25 1.62 13.86
CA ASP A 60 -3.36 2.95 14.48
C ASP A 60 -3.97 2.77 15.88
N GLY A 61 -3.10 2.69 16.88
CA GLY A 61 -3.47 2.21 18.21
C GLY A 61 -4.05 0.80 18.19
N ASP A 62 -5.29 0.66 18.64
CA ASP A 62 -5.99 -0.63 18.68
C ASP A 62 -6.65 -1.00 17.34
N LEU A 63 -6.72 -0.05 16.40
CA LEU A 63 -7.32 -0.28 15.10
C LEU A 63 -6.35 -1.05 14.21
N LYS A 64 -6.84 -2.17 13.63
CA LYS A 64 -6.12 -2.95 12.62
C LYS A 64 -6.90 -2.93 11.32
N MET A 65 -6.24 -2.56 10.22
CA MET A 65 -6.83 -2.49 8.90
C MET A 65 -5.92 -3.08 7.84
N PHE A 66 -6.52 -3.50 6.74
CA PHE A 66 -5.85 -3.89 5.51
C PHE A 66 -6.64 -3.30 4.32
N GLU A 67 -6.17 -3.51 3.09
CA GLU A 67 -6.59 -2.81 1.86
C GLU A 67 -6.11 -1.35 1.78
N SER A 68 -5.17 -1.11 0.86
CA SER A 68 -4.52 0.21 0.70
C SER A 68 -5.51 1.36 0.50
N ARG A 69 -6.58 1.18 -0.29
CA ARG A 69 -7.60 2.21 -0.56
C ARG A 69 -8.46 2.52 0.66
N ALA A 70 -8.77 1.51 1.47
CA ALA A 70 -9.52 1.69 2.71
C ALA A 70 -8.67 2.43 3.76
N ILE A 71 -7.39 2.07 3.86
CA ILE A 71 -6.44 2.74 4.76
C ILE A 71 -6.25 4.21 4.37
N THR A 72 -6.08 4.52 3.08
CA THR A 72 -5.94 5.93 2.63
C THR A 72 -7.19 6.75 2.89
N GLN A 73 -8.39 6.18 2.71
CA GLN A 73 -9.63 6.85 3.07
C GLN A 73 -9.75 7.06 4.59
N TYR A 74 -9.39 6.06 5.39
CA TYR A 74 -9.32 6.21 6.85
C TYR A 74 -8.40 7.36 7.25
N ILE A 75 -7.18 7.41 6.71
CA ILE A 75 -6.22 8.49 7.00
C ILE A 75 -6.79 9.85 6.61
N ALA A 76 -7.38 9.96 5.41
CA ALA A 76 -7.97 11.19 4.90
C ALA A 76 -9.09 11.74 5.81
N HIS A 77 -9.95 10.86 6.35
CA HIS A 77 -11.05 11.23 7.24
C HIS A 77 -10.62 11.43 8.69
N ARG A 78 -9.81 10.52 9.23
CA ARG A 78 -9.38 10.53 10.65
C ARG A 78 -8.50 11.74 10.98
N TYR A 79 -7.66 12.13 10.03
CA TYR A 79 -6.68 13.21 10.13
C TYR A 79 -7.01 14.34 9.14
N ALA A 80 -8.31 14.64 8.96
CA ALA A 80 -8.78 15.64 7.99
C ALA A 80 -8.16 17.03 8.23
N GLU A 81 -7.99 17.42 9.49
CA GLU A 81 -7.44 18.72 9.93
C GLU A 81 -5.90 18.82 9.85
N GLU A 82 -5.21 17.71 9.58
CA GLU A 82 -3.75 17.65 9.53
C GLU A 82 -3.26 17.66 8.08
N GLY A 83 -2.12 18.32 7.83
CA GLY A 83 -1.44 18.34 6.53
C GLY A 83 -2.31 18.75 5.35
N THR A 84 -2.08 18.11 4.20
CA THR A 84 -2.82 18.34 2.95
C THR A 84 -4.26 17.84 3.08
N ASN A 85 -5.24 18.61 2.59
CA ASN A 85 -6.61 18.13 2.48
C ASN A 85 -6.72 17.11 1.32
N LEU A 86 -6.98 15.85 1.68
CA LEU A 86 -7.15 14.73 0.73
C LEU A 86 -8.62 14.49 0.34
N LEU A 87 -9.54 15.24 0.95
CA LEU A 87 -10.97 15.18 0.70
C LEU A 87 -11.43 16.40 -0.12
N PRO A 88 -12.66 16.40 -0.66
CA PRO A 88 -13.22 17.59 -1.27
C PRO A 88 -13.24 18.77 -0.29
N ALA A 89 -13.24 20.01 -0.82
CA ALA A 89 -13.19 21.22 -0.02
C ALA A 89 -14.34 21.31 1.01
N ASP A 90 -15.52 20.82 0.64
CA ASP A 90 -16.62 20.58 1.57
C ASP A 90 -16.91 19.07 1.69
N PRO A 91 -16.44 18.41 2.77
CA PRO A 91 -16.72 16.99 3.00
C PRO A 91 -18.21 16.67 3.18
N LYS A 92 -19.04 17.66 3.54
CA LYS A 92 -20.50 17.48 3.70
C LYS A 92 -21.24 17.61 2.38
N ASN A 93 -20.59 18.14 1.34
CA ASN A 93 -21.15 18.14 0.00
C ASN A 93 -21.09 16.72 -0.58
N THR A 94 -22.24 16.04 -0.53
CA THR A 94 -22.39 14.66 -1.01
C THR A 94 -22.14 14.55 -2.51
N VAL A 95 -22.36 15.61 -3.28
CA VAL A 95 -22.12 15.63 -4.74
C VAL A 95 -20.63 15.55 -5.05
N ASP A 96 -19.82 16.41 -4.42
CA ASP A 96 -18.38 16.43 -4.64
C ASP A 96 -17.72 15.15 -4.16
N TYR A 97 -18.19 14.62 -3.01
CA TYR A 97 -17.73 13.31 -2.53
C TYR A 97 -18.09 12.18 -3.49
N ALA A 98 -19.29 12.19 -4.08
CA ALA A 98 -19.69 11.18 -5.06
C ALA A 98 -18.86 11.25 -6.35
N ILE A 99 -18.49 12.44 -6.81
CA ILE A 99 -17.60 12.62 -7.96
C ILE A 99 -16.20 12.07 -7.66
N MET A 100 -15.66 12.39 -6.49
CA MET A 100 -14.38 11.84 -6.03
C MET A 100 -14.44 10.30 -5.93
N ALA A 101 -15.51 9.76 -5.33
CA ALA A 101 -15.72 8.33 -5.20
C ALA A 101 -15.79 7.64 -6.57
N ASN A 102 -16.50 8.23 -7.53
CA ASN A 102 -16.51 7.73 -8.91
C ASN A 102 -15.08 7.65 -9.48
N GLY A 103 -14.26 8.69 -9.29
CA GLY A 103 -12.85 8.68 -9.69
C GLY A 103 -12.03 7.59 -9.01
N MET A 104 -12.25 7.34 -7.71
CA MET A 104 -11.59 6.25 -6.98
C MET A 104 -11.98 4.86 -7.53
N GLU A 105 -13.25 4.66 -7.88
CA GLU A 105 -13.72 3.41 -8.48
C GLU A 105 -13.19 3.22 -9.91
N VAL A 106 -13.11 4.30 -10.69
CA VAL A 106 -12.47 4.27 -12.01
C VAL A 106 -10.99 3.90 -11.88
N GLU A 107 -10.27 4.47 -10.91
CA GLU A 107 -8.88 4.08 -10.63
C GLU A 107 -8.79 2.59 -10.28
N ALA A 108 -9.65 2.09 -9.38
CA ALA A 108 -9.61 0.72 -8.90
C ALA A 108 -9.96 -0.32 -9.96
N HIS A 109 -10.93 -0.02 -10.83
CA HIS A 109 -11.48 -0.99 -11.76
C HIS A 109 -10.98 -0.84 -13.19
N GLN A 110 -10.72 0.38 -13.64
CA GLN A 110 -10.36 0.64 -15.05
C GLN A 110 -8.86 0.89 -15.22
N PHE A 111 -8.23 1.58 -14.27
CA PHE A 111 -6.81 1.95 -14.38
C PHE A 111 -5.87 0.91 -13.76
N ASP A 112 -6.10 0.52 -12.51
CA ASP A 112 -5.20 -0.34 -11.74
C ASP A 112 -4.99 -1.72 -12.39
N PRO A 113 -6.02 -2.44 -12.88
CA PRO A 113 -5.80 -3.77 -13.47
C PRO A 113 -4.86 -3.77 -14.70
N PRO A 114 -5.04 -2.93 -15.74
CA PRO A 114 -4.10 -2.88 -16.84
C PRO A 114 -2.74 -2.29 -16.44
N ALA A 115 -2.70 -1.25 -15.60
CA ALA A 115 -1.46 -0.62 -15.17
C ALA A 115 -0.58 -1.57 -14.35
N SER A 116 -1.17 -2.25 -13.36
CA SER A 116 -0.49 -3.23 -12.52
C SER A 116 0.02 -4.42 -13.33
N LYS A 117 -0.74 -4.87 -14.35
CA LYS A 117 -0.29 -5.94 -15.25
C LYS A 117 0.93 -5.51 -16.08
N LEU A 118 0.90 -4.32 -16.67
CA LEU A 118 2.04 -3.79 -17.43
C LEU A 118 3.28 -3.60 -16.54
N ALA A 119 3.10 -3.03 -15.34
CA ALA A 119 4.18 -2.85 -14.39
C ALA A 119 4.78 -4.18 -13.92
N TRP A 120 3.95 -5.21 -13.74
CA TRP A 120 4.41 -6.56 -13.41
C TRP A 120 5.33 -7.11 -14.51
N GLU A 121 4.86 -7.13 -15.76
CA GLU A 121 5.61 -7.72 -16.87
C GLU A 121 6.89 -6.94 -17.19
N GLN A 122 6.82 -5.61 -17.19
CA GLN A 122 7.92 -4.77 -17.66
C GLN A 122 8.93 -4.41 -16.58
N CYS A 123 8.50 -4.25 -15.33
CA CYS A 123 9.36 -3.76 -14.26
C CYS A 123 9.70 -4.87 -13.26
N ILE A 124 8.69 -5.56 -12.72
CA ILE A 124 8.91 -6.50 -11.60
C ILE A 124 9.50 -7.82 -12.11
N GLN A 125 8.84 -8.45 -13.08
CA GLN A 125 9.27 -9.73 -13.62
C GLN A 125 10.64 -9.61 -14.29
N ALA A 126 10.90 -8.54 -15.02
CA ALA A 126 12.22 -8.26 -15.59
C ALA A 126 13.32 -8.17 -14.51
N HIS A 127 13.05 -7.51 -13.38
CA HIS A 127 14.01 -7.38 -12.29
C HIS A 127 14.26 -8.72 -11.59
N VAL A 128 13.19 -9.46 -11.26
CA VAL A 128 13.26 -10.80 -10.66
C VAL A 128 14.00 -11.78 -11.57
N TRP A 129 13.77 -11.71 -12.89
CA TRP A 129 14.49 -12.53 -13.86
C TRP A 129 15.99 -12.22 -13.89
N LEU A 130 16.37 -10.94 -13.79
CA LEU A 130 17.76 -10.51 -13.76
C LEU A 130 18.48 -11.01 -12.51
N ASP A 131 17.85 -10.96 -11.34
CA ASP A 131 18.41 -11.49 -10.09
C ASP A 131 18.51 -13.02 -10.10
N HIS A 132 17.53 -13.71 -10.67
CA HIS A 132 17.62 -15.17 -10.88
C HIS A 132 18.67 -15.58 -11.92
N ARG A 133 19.02 -14.71 -12.89
CA ARG A 133 20.17 -14.95 -13.79
C ARG A 133 21.51 -14.72 -13.08
N ARG A 134 21.62 -13.66 -12.27
CA ARG A 134 22.84 -13.34 -11.52
C ARG A 134 23.20 -14.43 -10.51
N SER A 135 22.21 -14.91 -9.74
CA SER A 135 22.39 -16.04 -8.80
C SER A 135 22.80 -17.34 -9.50
N ARG A 136 22.23 -17.65 -10.68
CA ARG A 136 22.64 -18.82 -11.49
C ARG A 136 24.02 -18.68 -12.15
N CYS A 137 24.48 -17.47 -12.47
CA CYS A 137 25.82 -17.23 -12.98
C CYS A 137 26.91 -17.35 -11.90
N CYS A 138 26.63 -16.95 -10.65
CA CYS A 138 27.59 -17.11 -9.55
C CYS A 138 27.68 -18.56 -9.01
N GLY A 139 26.65 -19.39 -9.21
CA GLY A 139 26.64 -20.80 -8.78
C GLY A 139 27.38 -21.80 -9.69
N ARG A 140 28.11 -21.35 -10.73
CA ARG A 140 28.88 -22.21 -11.66
C ARG A 140 30.42 -22.06 -11.54
N ARG A 141 30.91 -21.45 -10.45
CA ARG A 141 32.34 -21.50 -10.09
C ARG A 141 32.49 -22.28 -8.79
N GLY A 142 32.51 -23.61 -8.91
CA GLY A 142 32.79 -24.56 -7.83
C GLY A 142 33.22 -25.87 -8.48
#